data_AF-A0A2K2DR67-F1
#
_entry.id   AF-A0A2K2DR67-F1
#
_cell.length_a   1.000
_cell.length_b   1.000
_cell.length_c   1.000
_cell.angle_alpha   90.00
_cell.angle_beta   90.00
_cell.angle_gamma   90.00
#
_symmetry.space_group_name_H-M   'P 1'
#
loop_
_entity.id
_entity.type
_entity.pdbx_description
1 polymer ?
#
loop_
_entity_poly.entity_id
_entity_poly.type
_entity_poly.pdbx_seq_one_letter_code
_entity_poly.pdbx_strand_id
1 'polypeptide(L)'
;MDIVHTMTVLLTLGAPPRHPPPRLPPPRPAAFSSSWSCRMKRGPLHPGTFASPADAPRGRGGPLPHPEQRDPLLLAALRAARLRDEESRRPDPLFIDPYAAVLLSLDVAQQTSDYLVSHLMPSEDHYRLTTRYVDEKLEHLISSSDNFRQIVLLTDGMDTRPYRLCWPRMSVVYDVSPGRIFSTSAQQLKGAKISRNCVVFHTPLESPDLQEALCKNGFNGNRPSVWILQGLPLFTSTSLENLLLVVSNLATKGSIFMGEVPHFPDCTAASDLFSKQGWLDKLFFTWGFRVSFDHYENVANDIGLDLAPTWKQHGGVLFVAEQLRFSDAQMESFRMHFERAEEDADEEGFEEL
;
A
#
# COMPACT_ATOMS: atom_id res chain seq x y z
N MET A 1 -48.00 -31.38 -78.35
CA MET A 1 -46.69 -31.88 -77.89
C MET A 1 -45.86 -30.65 -77.55
N ASP A 2 -45.23 -30.73 -76.39
CA ASP A 2 -44.19 -29.87 -75.82
C ASP A 2 -44.58 -28.53 -75.17
N ILE A 3 -44.71 -28.62 -73.85
CA ILE A 3 -44.76 -27.58 -72.82
C ILE A 3 -43.32 -27.15 -72.54
N VAL A 4 -43.00 -25.86 -72.69
CA VAL A 4 -41.74 -25.28 -72.23
C VAL A 4 -41.93 -24.79 -70.79
N HIS A 5 -41.29 -25.48 -69.83
CA HIS A 5 -41.26 -25.11 -68.42
C HIS A 5 -39.89 -24.52 -68.05
N THR A 6 -39.99 -23.47 -67.26
CA THR A 6 -39.02 -22.64 -66.54
C THR A 6 -37.80 -23.39 -65.98
N MET A 7 -36.61 -22.80 -66.15
CA MET A 7 -35.37 -23.24 -65.50
C MET A 7 -35.36 -22.86 -64.02
N THR A 8 -35.25 -23.87 -63.15
CA THR A 8 -34.91 -23.73 -61.74
C THR A 8 -33.42 -24.04 -61.58
N VAL A 9 -32.64 -23.05 -61.11
CA VAL A 9 -31.23 -23.24 -60.72
C VAL A 9 -31.18 -23.81 -59.31
N LEU A 10 -30.75 -25.06 -59.17
CA LEU A 10 -30.44 -25.68 -57.88
C LEU A 10 -28.96 -25.43 -57.56
N LEU A 11 -28.68 -24.61 -56.55
CA LEU A 11 -27.35 -24.46 -55.96
C LEU A 11 -27.05 -25.68 -55.08
N THR A 12 -26.03 -26.44 -55.44
CA THR A 12 -25.49 -27.52 -54.61
C THR A 12 -24.60 -26.93 -53.51
N LEU A 13 -25.02 -27.09 -52.25
CA LEU A 13 -24.21 -26.81 -51.07
C LEU A 13 -23.03 -27.80 -50.99
N GLY A 14 -21.81 -27.30 -51.19
CA GLY A 14 -20.57 -28.02 -50.92
C GLY A 14 -20.37 -28.24 -49.41
N ALA A 15 -19.88 -29.43 -49.04
CA ALA A 15 -19.58 -29.80 -47.66
C ALA A 15 -18.48 -28.90 -47.03
N PRO A 16 -18.51 -28.64 -45.71
CA PRO A 16 -17.52 -27.80 -45.06
C PRO A 16 -16.16 -28.49 -44.94
N PRO A 17 -15.04 -27.75 -45.03
CA PRO A 17 -13.71 -28.32 -44.85
C PRO A 17 -13.51 -28.77 -43.39
N ARG A 18 -13.05 -30.01 -43.22
CA ARG A 18 -12.69 -30.61 -41.94
C ARG A 18 -11.27 -30.20 -41.51
N HIS A 19 -11.02 -28.93 -41.22
CA HIS A 19 -9.81 -28.54 -40.48
C HIS A 19 -10.09 -27.35 -39.55
N PRO A 20 -9.77 -27.46 -38.24
CA PRO A 20 -9.83 -26.32 -37.35
C PRO A 20 -8.73 -25.30 -37.73
N PRO A 21 -8.98 -23.99 -37.58
CA PRO A 21 -7.96 -22.97 -37.82
C PRO A 21 -6.78 -23.14 -36.85
N PRO A 22 -5.56 -22.75 -37.24
CA PRO A 22 -4.39 -22.83 -36.37
C PRO A 22 -4.64 -21.98 -35.12
N ARG A 23 -4.46 -22.58 -33.95
CA ARG A 23 -4.54 -21.88 -32.66
C ARG A 23 -3.47 -20.80 -32.62
N LEU A 24 -3.88 -19.55 -32.49
CA LEU A 24 -2.96 -18.46 -32.16
C LEU A 24 -2.28 -18.81 -30.82
N PRO A 25 -0.96 -18.63 -30.71
CA PRO A 25 -0.27 -18.86 -29.44
C PRO A 25 -0.81 -17.88 -28.39
N PRO A 26 -0.94 -18.30 -27.12
CA PRO A 26 -1.34 -17.38 -26.05
C PRO A 26 -0.34 -16.21 -25.98
N PRO A 27 -0.79 -14.99 -25.64
CA PRO A 27 0.10 -13.85 -25.48
C PRO A 27 1.17 -14.19 -24.44
N ARG A 28 2.43 -13.89 -24.77
CA ARG A 28 3.55 -14.09 -23.84
C ARG A 28 3.28 -13.30 -22.55
N PRO A 29 3.52 -13.87 -21.36
CA PRO A 29 3.44 -13.11 -20.12
C PRO A 29 4.40 -11.92 -20.21
N ALA A 30 3.93 -10.73 -19.86
CA ALA A 30 4.80 -9.59 -19.63
C ALA A 30 5.76 -9.97 -18.50
N ALA A 31 7.01 -10.23 -18.86
CA ALA A 31 8.05 -10.52 -17.90
C ALA A 31 8.31 -9.26 -17.09
N PHE A 32 7.79 -9.20 -15.86
CA PHE A 32 8.41 -8.40 -14.81
C PHE A 32 9.79 -9.03 -14.56
N SER A 33 10.80 -8.48 -15.23
CA SER A 33 12.19 -8.87 -15.03
C SER A 33 12.60 -8.51 -13.60
N SER A 34 13.01 -9.54 -12.85
CA SER A 34 13.53 -9.48 -11.47
C SER A 34 15.00 -9.02 -11.40
N SER A 35 15.52 -8.34 -12.42
CA SER A 35 16.87 -7.78 -12.37
C SER A 35 16.81 -6.26 -12.19
N TRP A 36 16.54 -5.82 -10.96
CA TRP A 36 16.57 -4.39 -10.61
C TRP A 36 17.95 -4.04 -10.06
N SER A 37 18.81 -3.48 -10.91
CA SER A 37 20.07 -2.87 -10.47
C SER A 37 20.06 -1.39 -10.85
N CYS A 38 19.81 -0.53 -9.86
CA CYS A 38 19.86 0.92 -10.02
C CYS A 38 21.07 1.50 -9.28
N ARG A 39 22.04 1.99 -10.07
CA ARG A 39 23.20 2.75 -9.63
C ARG A 39 22.80 4.23 -9.50
N MET A 40 22.57 4.72 -8.29
CA MET A 40 22.46 6.16 -8.00
C MET A 40 23.83 6.75 -7.67
N LYS A 41 24.17 7.88 -8.31
CA LYS A 41 25.39 8.66 -8.03
C LYS A 41 25.17 9.52 -6.78
N ARG A 42 25.95 9.28 -5.73
CA ARG A 42 26.02 10.10 -4.51
C ARG A 42 26.69 11.45 -4.82
N GLY A 43 26.02 12.56 -4.50
CA GLY A 43 26.63 13.90 -4.43
C GLY A 43 26.71 14.37 -2.98
N PRO A 44 27.72 15.17 -2.57
CA PRO A 44 27.91 15.55 -1.18
C PRO A 44 26.90 16.63 -0.75
N LEU A 45 26.22 16.41 0.37
CA LEU A 45 25.37 17.39 1.04
C LEU A 45 26.18 18.11 2.13
N HIS A 46 26.14 19.44 2.14
CA HIS A 46 26.82 20.28 3.13
C HIS A 46 26.04 20.38 4.45
N PRO A 47 26.71 20.55 5.62
CA PRO A 47 26.05 20.59 6.91
C PRO A 47 25.39 21.95 7.19
N GLY A 48 24.09 21.95 7.46
CA GLY A 48 23.34 23.10 7.96
C GLY A 48 23.28 23.11 9.49
N THR A 49 23.37 24.31 10.05
CA THR A 49 23.48 24.71 11.46
C THR A 49 22.46 24.07 12.41
N PHE A 50 22.93 23.48 13.51
CA PHE A 50 22.10 22.96 14.61
C PHE A 50 21.58 24.10 15.51
N ALA A 51 20.30 24.04 15.90
CA ALA A 51 19.74 24.86 16.98
C ALA A 51 19.94 24.16 18.33
N SER A 52 20.45 24.89 19.32
CA SER A 52 20.71 24.41 20.68
C SER A 52 19.47 24.58 21.58
N PRO A 53 19.20 23.66 22.53
CA PRO A 53 18.01 23.72 23.37
C PRO A 53 18.26 24.59 24.62
N ALA A 54 17.99 25.88 24.52
CA ALA A 54 17.91 26.76 25.68
C ALA A 54 16.77 27.77 25.46
N ASP A 55 15.56 27.38 25.87
CA ASP A 55 14.49 28.23 26.41
C ASP A 55 13.12 27.60 26.13
N ALA A 56 12.60 26.84 27.09
CA ALA A 56 11.20 26.47 27.16
C ALA A 56 10.66 26.78 28.58
N PRO A 57 9.49 27.41 28.72
CA PRO A 57 8.99 27.87 30.02
C PRO A 57 8.52 26.70 30.89
N ARG A 58 8.90 26.75 32.18
CA ARG A 58 8.49 25.79 33.21
C ARG A 58 7.02 26.02 33.61
N GLY A 59 6.09 25.32 32.96
CA GLY A 59 4.71 25.19 33.41
C GLY A 59 4.56 24.04 34.42
N ARG A 60 3.89 24.29 35.55
CA ARG A 60 3.53 23.27 36.55
C ARG A 60 2.49 22.32 35.97
N GLY A 61 2.90 21.12 35.56
CA GLY A 61 2.01 19.98 35.34
C GLY A 61 1.92 19.14 36.61
N GLY A 62 0.73 18.60 36.92
CA GLY A 62 0.55 17.62 38.00
C GLY A 62 1.34 16.33 37.76
N PRO A 63 1.30 15.36 38.71
CA PRO A 63 2.06 14.12 38.59
C PRO A 63 1.69 13.40 37.28
N LEU A 64 2.70 13.11 36.45
CA LEU A 64 2.54 12.31 35.25
C LEU A 64 2.15 10.87 35.65
N PRO A 65 1.21 10.22 34.95
CA PRO A 65 0.81 8.86 35.26
C PRO A 65 1.98 7.87 35.09
N HIS A 66 1.97 6.81 35.90
CA HIS A 66 3.02 5.78 35.94
C HIS A 66 3.21 5.06 34.59
N PRO A 67 4.40 4.51 34.29
CA PRO A 67 4.75 3.89 33.01
C PRO A 67 3.85 2.72 32.56
N GLU A 68 3.13 2.08 33.50
CA GLU A 68 2.32 0.88 33.27
C GLU A 68 0.94 1.15 32.63
N GLN A 69 0.61 2.40 32.30
CA GLN A 69 -0.64 2.80 31.63
C GLN A 69 -0.41 3.44 30.26
N ARG A 70 0.67 3.07 29.57
CA ARG A 70 0.90 3.52 28.19
C ARG A 70 0.22 2.59 27.21
N ASP A 71 -0.65 3.20 26.40
CA ASP A 71 -1.29 2.62 25.22
C ASP A 71 -0.28 1.80 24.36
N PRO A 72 -0.45 0.47 24.22
CA PRO A 72 0.47 -0.39 23.47
C PRO A 72 0.68 0.06 22.02
N LEU A 73 -0.33 0.68 21.39
CA LEU A 73 -0.23 1.20 20.03
C LEU A 73 0.73 2.38 19.96
N LEU A 74 0.66 3.29 20.94
CA LEU A 74 1.59 4.41 21.04
C LEU A 74 3.03 3.93 21.28
N LEU A 75 3.21 2.89 22.10
CA LEU A 75 4.53 2.30 22.34
C LEU A 75 5.11 1.66 21.06
N ALA A 76 4.28 0.96 20.28
CA ALA A 76 4.69 0.40 19.00
C ALA A 76 5.09 1.51 17.99
N ALA A 77 4.28 2.56 17.87
CA ALA A 77 4.56 3.71 17.00
C ALA A 77 5.86 4.45 17.41
N LEU A 78 6.08 4.65 18.71
CA LEU A 78 7.33 5.25 19.22
C LEU A 78 8.55 4.36 18.94
N ARG A 79 8.40 3.03 19.08
CA ARG A 79 9.47 2.08 18.73
C ARG A 79 9.79 2.16 17.23
N ALA A 80 8.78 2.15 16.37
CA ALA A 80 8.95 2.33 14.94
C ALA A 80 9.69 3.64 14.59
N ALA A 81 9.29 4.77 15.19
CA ALA A 81 9.99 6.05 15.04
C ALA A 81 11.45 5.98 15.52
N ARG A 82 11.73 5.30 16.65
CA ARG A 82 13.08 5.10 17.17
C ARG A 82 13.96 4.31 16.20
N LEU A 83 13.44 3.22 15.62
CA LEU A 83 14.16 2.44 14.63
C LEU A 83 14.55 3.27 13.40
N ARG A 84 13.68 4.19 12.96
CA ARG A 84 13.97 5.12 11.85
C ARG A 84 15.02 6.17 12.22
N ASP A 85 14.98 6.72 13.43
CA ASP A 85 16.00 7.64 13.92
C ASP A 85 17.37 6.97 14.05
N GLU A 86 17.42 5.78 14.65
CA GLU A 86 18.64 4.99 14.78
C GLU A 86 19.24 4.63 13.42
N GLU A 87 18.40 4.18 12.48
CA GLU A 87 18.83 3.87 11.12
C GLU A 87 19.43 5.10 10.43
N SER A 88 18.77 6.26 10.55
CA SER A 88 19.24 7.53 9.96
C SER A 88 20.60 7.99 10.51
N ARG A 89 20.98 7.54 11.71
CA ARG A 89 22.26 7.86 12.37
C ARG A 89 23.38 6.86 12.04
N ARG A 90 23.10 5.79 11.29
CA ARG A 90 24.13 4.81 10.90
C ARG A 90 25.11 5.40 9.88
N PRO A 91 26.37 4.93 9.83
CA PRO A 91 27.35 5.39 8.85
C PRO A 91 26.97 5.11 7.39
N ASP A 92 26.29 4.01 7.12
CA ASP A 92 25.75 3.65 5.80
C ASP A 92 24.26 3.28 5.97
N PRO A 93 23.38 4.30 6.07
CA PRO A 93 21.98 4.10 6.40
C PRO A 93 21.19 3.61 5.17
N LEU A 94 20.24 2.71 5.40
CA LEU A 94 19.31 2.18 4.39
C LEU A 94 18.35 3.26 3.87
N PHE A 95 17.97 4.19 4.73
CA PHE A 95 17.15 5.35 4.41
C PHE A 95 17.42 6.45 5.44
N ILE A 96 17.01 7.69 5.10
CA ILE A 96 17.10 8.84 6.00
C ILE A 96 15.69 9.33 6.33
N ASP A 97 15.37 9.37 7.62
CA ASP A 97 14.19 10.02 8.17
C ASP A 97 14.63 11.18 9.10
N PRO A 98 14.67 12.43 8.60
CA PRO A 98 15.12 13.56 9.38
C PRO A 98 14.10 14.00 10.45
N TYR A 99 12.89 13.46 10.43
CA TYR A 99 11.80 13.85 11.32
C TYR A 99 11.58 12.84 12.45
N ALA A 100 12.12 11.63 12.35
CA ALA A 100 11.98 10.57 13.35
C ALA A 100 12.36 11.06 14.77
N ALA A 101 13.50 11.74 14.92
CA ALA A 101 13.96 12.26 16.21
C ALA A 101 12.96 13.22 16.87
N VAL A 102 12.21 14.01 16.08
CA VAL A 102 11.24 14.99 16.59
C VAL A 102 10.07 14.29 17.27
N LEU A 103 9.66 13.13 16.76
CA LEU A 103 8.55 12.34 17.30
C LEU A 103 8.89 11.72 18.66
N LEU A 104 10.17 11.55 18.96
CA LEU A 104 10.67 10.96 20.20
C LEU A 104 10.70 11.95 21.37
N SER A 105 10.20 13.19 21.22
CA SER A 105 10.18 14.16 22.34
C SER A 105 9.35 13.70 23.55
N LEU A 106 8.48 12.70 23.38
CA LEU A 106 7.67 12.06 24.42
C LEU A 106 8.27 10.75 24.94
N ASP A 107 9.39 10.32 24.37
CA ASP A 107 10.04 9.03 24.63
C ASP A 107 10.89 9.09 25.91
N VAL A 108 10.22 9.03 27.06
CA VAL A 108 10.86 9.05 28.39
C VAL A 108 11.17 7.63 28.91
N ALA A 109 10.96 6.57 28.13
CA ALA A 109 11.13 5.18 28.60
C ALA A 109 12.18 4.43 27.77
N GLN A 110 13.44 4.51 28.20
CA GLN A 110 14.51 3.67 27.66
C GLN A 110 14.36 2.21 28.11
N GLN A 111 14.40 1.32 27.12
CA GLN A 111 14.64 -0.14 27.17
C GLN A 111 13.61 -1.06 27.83
N THR A 112 12.85 -0.65 28.86
CA THR A 112 11.89 -1.57 29.52
C THR A 112 10.65 -1.85 28.67
N SER A 113 10.34 -1.01 27.69
CA SER A 113 9.09 -1.09 26.90
C SER A 113 9.19 -1.96 25.63
N ASP A 114 10.39 -2.25 25.13
CA ASP A 114 10.55 -2.92 23.82
C ASP A 114 10.09 -4.39 23.87
N TYR A 115 10.21 -5.03 25.03
CA TYR A 115 9.66 -6.38 25.23
C TYR A 115 8.14 -6.39 25.14
N LEU A 116 7.46 -5.36 25.67
CA LEU A 116 6.00 -5.28 25.75
C LEU A 116 5.34 -5.21 24.35
N VAL A 117 6.03 -4.66 23.36
CA VAL A 117 5.52 -4.48 22.00
C VAL A 117 6.24 -5.34 20.96
N SER A 118 7.11 -6.27 21.38
CA SER A 118 7.86 -7.14 20.47
C SER A 118 6.97 -7.99 19.56
N HIS A 119 5.81 -8.42 20.05
CA HIS A 119 4.82 -9.18 19.29
C HIS A 119 3.96 -8.33 18.34
N LEU A 120 3.99 -7.01 18.49
CA LEU A 120 3.22 -6.06 17.67
C LEU A 120 3.99 -5.56 16.45
N MET A 121 5.30 -5.86 16.39
CA MET A 121 6.19 -5.31 15.38
C MET A 121 7.06 -6.41 14.78
N PRO A 122 7.46 -6.26 13.50
CA PRO A 122 8.48 -7.12 12.93
C PRO A 122 9.82 -6.92 13.65
N SER A 123 10.79 -7.79 13.35
CA SER A 123 12.16 -7.60 13.84
C SER A 123 12.70 -6.23 13.38
N GLU A 124 13.68 -5.69 14.10
CA GLU A 124 14.21 -4.36 13.80
C GLU A 124 14.82 -4.26 12.40
N ASP A 125 15.50 -5.31 11.96
CA ASP A 125 16.07 -5.41 10.62
C ASP A 125 15.00 -5.53 9.55
N HIS A 126 13.95 -6.34 9.79
CA HIS A 126 12.79 -6.40 8.89
C HIS A 126 12.13 -5.03 8.76
N TYR A 127 11.86 -4.32 9.87
CA TYR A 127 11.25 -3.00 9.82
C TYR A 127 12.09 -2.00 8.98
N ARG A 128 13.42 -2.00 9.17
CA ARG A 128 14.33 -1.13 8.42
C ARG A 128 14.35 -1.49 6.93
N LEU A 129 14.41 -2.78 6.61
CA LEU A 129 14.36 -3.28 5.24
C LEU A 129 13.02 -2.97 4.56
N THR A 130 11.89 -3.21 5.24
CA THR A 130 10.55 -2.86 4.75
C THR A 130 10.48 -1.38 4.43
N THR A 131 10.98 -0.52 5.31
CA THR A 131 10.96 0.93 5.11
C THR A 131 11.69 1.31 3.83
N ARG A 132 12.93 0.82 3.64
CA ARG A 132 13.71 1.05 2.42
C ARG A 132 13.00 0.50 1.18
N TYR A 133 12.57 -0.75 1.22
CA TYR A 133 11.91 -1.45 0.11
C TYR A 133 10.65 -0.71 -0.36
N VAL A 134 9.80 -0.30 0.59
CA VAL A 134 8.57 0.44 0.31
C VAL A 134 8.87 1.82 -0.24
N ASP A 135 9.84 2.54 0.33
CA ASP A 135 10.22 3.89 -0.13
C ASP A 135 10.73 3.87 -1.57
N GLU A 136 11.70 2.99 -1.87
CA GLU A 136 12.29 2.88 -3.21
C GLU A 136 11.22 2.53 -4.26
N LYS A 137 10.33 1.58 -3.96
CA LYS A 137 9.23 1.21 -4.86
C LYS A 137 8.21 2.33 -5.02
N LEU A 138 7.85 3.01 -3.95
CA LEU A 138 6.86 4.08 -3.98
C LEU A 138 7.38 5.24 -4.82
N GLU A 139 8.61 5.70 -4.57
CA GLU A 139 9.25 6.75 -5.35
C GLU A 139 9.38 6.37 -6.83
N HIS A 140 9.75 5.12 -7.13
CA HIS A 140 9.80 4.63 -8.50
C HIS A 140 8.42 4.66 -9.17
N LEU A 141 7.37 4.15 -8.52
CA LEU A 141 6.01 4.09 -9.07
C LEU A 141 5.45 5.48 -9.37
N ILE A 142 5.57 6.42 -8.43
CA ILE A 142 5.03 7.78 -8.59
C ILE A 142 5.85 8.61 -9.58
N SER A 143 7.14 8.31 -9.77
CA SER A 143 8.01 9.00 -10.73
C SER A 143 7.93 8.44 -12.15
N SER A 144 7.66 7.14 -12.30
CA SER A 144 7.60 6.48 -13.61
C SER A 144 6.24 6.57 -14.30
N SER A 145 5.19 6.98 -13.57
CA SER A 145 3.82 7.04 -14.07
C SER A 145 3.12 8.31 -13.63
N ASP A 146 2.47 8.98 -14.57
CA ASP A 146 1.64 10.16 -14.27
C ASP A 146 0.29 9.83 -13.63
N ASN A 147 -0.08 8.55 -13.61
CA ASN A 147 -1.38 8.10 -13.12
C ASN A 147 -1.43 7.95 -11.60
N PHE A 148 -0.31 7.64 -10.95
CA PHE A 148 -0.26 7.43 -9.50
C PHE A 148 -0.11 8.75 -8.77
N ARG A 149 -1.24 9.40 -8.51
CA ARG A 149 -1.35 10.65 -7.73
C ARG A 149 -2.16 10.50 -6.45
N GLN A 150 -2.81 9.37 -6.23
CA GLN A 150 -3.48 9.04 -4.97
C GLN A 150 -2.66 7.98 -4.25
N ILE A 151 -2.17 8.31 -3.05
CA ILE A 151 -1.37 7.42 -2.23
C ILE A 151 -2.09 7.24 -0.90
N VAL A 152 -2.31 6.00 -0.48
CA VAL A 152 -2.89 5.69 0.82
C VAL A 152 -1.82 5.03 1.67
N LEU A 153 -1.46 5.68 2.77
CA LEU A 153 -0.52 5.15 3.75
C LEU A 153 -1.33 4.56 4.91
N LEU A 154 -1.24 3.25 5.09
CA LEU A 154 -1.85 2.52 6.19
C LEU A 154 -0.78 2.33 7.28
N THR A 155 -0.83 3.14 8.34
CA THR A 155 0.31 3.35 9.24
C THR A 155 -0.05 3.29 10.74
N ASP A 156 0.98 3.36 11.58
CA ASP A 156 0.86 3.50 13.03
C ASP A 156 0.53 4.94 13.50
N GLY A 157 0.46 5.90 12.59
CA GLY A 157 0.17 7.31 12.86
C GLY A 157 1.42 8.17 13.11
N MET A 158 2.61 7.60 13.01
CA MET A 158 3.88 8.31 13.09
C MET A 158 4.67 8.31 11.77
N ASP A 159 4.06 7.98 10.63
CA ASP A 159 4.74 7.97 9.34
C ASP A 159 5.16 9.38 8.88
N THR A 160 6.42 9.51 8.48
CA THR A 160 7.07 10.76 8.06
C THR A 160 7.26 10.87 6.55
N ARG A 161 6.88 9.85 5.76
CA ARG A 161 6.94 9.85 4.29
C ARG A 161 6.34 11.11 3.66
N PRO A 162 5.19 11.65 4.11
CA PRO A 162 4.66 12.89 3.54
C PRO A 162 5.64 14.08 3.60
N TYR A 163 6.53 14.09 4.60
CA TYR A 163 7.47 15.17 4.86
C TYR A 163 8.85 14.92 4.24
N ARG A 164 9.27 13.66 4.08
CA ARG A 164 10.64 13.30 3.63
C ARG A 164 10.75 12.80 2.20
N LEU A 165 9.68 12.23 1.61
CA LEU A 165 9.71 11.75 0.22
C LEU A 165 9.43 12.89 -0.77
N CYS A 166 9.95 12.73 -1.99
CA CYS A 166 9.73 13.66 -3.09
C CYS A 166 8.43 13.34 -3.83
N TRP A 167 7.43 14.20 -3.68
CA TRP A 167 6.13 14.01 -4.32
C TRP A 167 6.03 14.73 -5.69
N PRO A 168 5.60 14.03 -6.76
CA PRO A 168 5.19 14.65 -8.01
C PRO A 168 4.05 15.66 -7.81
N ARG A 169 3.87 16.57 -8.78
CA ARG A 169 2.79 17.56 -8.73
C ARG A 169 1.43 16.87 -8.64
N MET A 170 0.55 17.46 -7.82
CA MET A 170 -0.83 17.03 -7.61
C MET A 170 -0.94 15.67 -6.91
N SER A 171 0.06 15.29 -6.12
CA SER A 171 -0.04 14.13 -5.24
C SER A 171 -0.99 14.42 -4.08
N VAL A 172 -1.81 13.44 -3.75
CA VAL A 172 -2.67 13.43 -2.56
C VAL A 172 -2.32 12.19 -1.77
N VAL A 173 -1.95 12.40 -0.50
CA VAL A 173 -1.64 11.34 0.45
C VAL A 173 -2.77 11.25 1.46
N TYR A 174 -3.34 10.06 1.60
CA TYR A 174 -4.31 9.73 2.62
C TYR A 174 -3.61 8.92 3.70
N ASP A 175 -3.43 9.50 4.88
CA ASP A 175 -2.91 8.81 6.06
C ASP A 175 -4.09 8.13 6.76
N VAL A 176 -4.09 6.80 6.79
CA VAL A 176 -5.03 5.99 7.56
C VAL A 176 -4.29 5.40 8.75
N SER A 177 -4.60 5.90 9.94
CA SER A 177 -3.91 5.51 11.16
C SER A 177 -4.75 5.77 12.42
N PRO A 178 -4.34 5.27 13.60
CA PRO A 178 -5.02 5.57 14.85
C PRO A 178 -5.06 7.07 15.15
N GLY A 179 -6.26 7.65 15.22
CA GLY A 179 -6.42 9.11 15.22
C GLY A 179 -5.76 9.82 16.41
N ARG A 180 -5.67 9.15 17.56
CA ARG A 180 -4.97 9.65 18.76
C ARG A 180 -3.46 9.78 18.52
N ILE A 181 -2.84 8.80 17.86
CA ILE A 181 -1.41 8.79 17.60
C ILE A 181 -1.07 9.83 16.54
N PHE A 182 -1.84 9.86 15.45
CA PHE A 182 -1.71 10.89 14.42
C PHE A 182 -1.81 12.30 14.98
N SER A 183 -2.80 12.58 15.84
CA SER A 183 -2.96 13.91 16.43
C SER A 183 -1.73 14.33 17.25
N THR A 184 -1.10 13.37 17.93
CA THR A 184 0.12 13.59 18.71
C THR A 184 1.32 13.86 17.80
N SER A 185 1.52 13.05 16.76
CA SER A 185 2.62 13.20 15.81
C SER A 185 2.49 14.50 15.00
N ALA A 186 1.29 14.83 14.53
CA ALA A 186 1.00 16.07 13.81
C ALA A 186 1.30 17.31 14.68
N GLN A 187 1.07 17.24 16.00
CA GLN A 187 1.44 18.32 16.91
C GLN A 187 2.97 18.50 17.02
N GLN A 188 3.72 17.40 17.09
CA GLN A 188 5.18 17.44 17.14
C GLN A 188 5.79 17.90 15.81
N LEU A 189 5.16 17.54 14.68
CA LEU A 189 5.61 17.87 13.32
C LEU A 189 5.13 19.23 12.81
N LYS A 190 4.56 20.10 13.64
CA LYS A 190 4.07 21.44 13.23
C LYS A 190 5.12 22.31 12.51
N GLY A 191 6.41 22.10 12.77
CA GLY A 191 7.51 22.80 12.09
C GLY A 191 7.98 22.13 10.79
N ALA A 192 7.58 20.89 10.53
CA ALA A 192 7.94 20.14 9.33
C ALA A 192 7.13 20.65 8.13
N LYS A 193 7.75 20.65 6.95
CA LYS A 193 7.12 21.13 5.72
C LYS A 193 6.89 19.98 4.76
N ILE A 194 5.62 19.76 4.41
CA ILE A 194 5.24 18.91 3.30
C ILE A 194 5.52 19.66 1.99
N SER A 195 5.95 18.94 0.95
CA SER A 195 6.14 19.50 -0.40
C SER A 195 4.87 20.18 -0.88
N ARG A 196 4.97 21.36 -1.52
CA ARG A 196 3.82 22.07 -2.11
C ARG A 196 3.10 21.29 -3.22
N ASN A 197 3.75 20.24 -3.73
CA ASN A 197 3.18 19.34 -4.72
C ASN A 197 2.21 18.30 -4.11
N CYS A 198 2.19 18.17 -2.78
CA CYS A 198 1.49 17.14 -2.04
C CYS A 198 0.51 17.76 -1.05
N VAL A 199 -0.70 17.19 -0.97
CA VAL A 199 -1.68 17.48 0.08
C VAL A 199 -1.89 16.20 0.88
N VAL A 200 -1.96 16.32 2.20
CA VAL A 200 -2.16 15.19 3.12
C VAL A 200 -3.51 15.32 3.81
N PHE A 201 -4.29 14.25 3.77
CA PHE A 201 -5.53 14.10 4.53
C PHE A 201 -5.40 12.94 5.49
N HIS A 202 -5.82 13.14 6.73
CA HIS A 202 -5.88 12.06 7.71
C HIS A 202 -7.29 11.49 7.79
N THR A 203 -7.38 10.17 7.77
CA THR A 203 -8.59 9.38 7.94
C THR A 203 -8.38 8.47 9.16
N PRO A 204 -9.09 8.70 10.28
CA PRO A 204 -8.96 7.86 11.47
C PRO A 204 -9.28 6.40 11.17
N LEU A 205 -8.41 5.47 11.56
CA LEU A 205 -8.64 4.03 11.42
C LEU A 205 -9.90 3.57 12.16
N GLU A 206 -10.27 4.26 13.23
CA GLU A 206 -11.45 3.99 14.05
C GLU A 206 -12.77 4.46 13.40
N SER A 207 -12.72 4.96 12.16
CA SER A 207 -13.92 5.36 11.42
C SER A 207 -14.87 4.17 11.25
N PRO A 208 -16.19 4.34 11.50
CA PRO A 208 -17.16 3.25 11.38
C PRO A 208 -17.29 2.74 9.94
N ASP A 209 -17.08 3.63 8.97
CA ASP A 209 -16.99 3.30 7.55
C ASP A 209 -15.73 3.98 6.97
N LEU A 210 -14.66 3.19 6.83
CA LEU A 210 -13.40 3.65 6.31
C LEU A 210 -13.50 4.05 4.82
N GLN A 211 -14.36 3.40 4.06
CA GLN A 211 -14.58 3.69 2.64
C GLN A 211 -15.25 5.05 2.46
N GLU A 212 -16.33 5.30 3.20
CA GLU A 212 -16.99 6.60 3.20
C GLU A 212 -16.06 7.72 3.70
N ALA A 213 -15.27 7.47 4.74
CA ALA A 213 -14.34 8.46 5.30
C ALA A 213 -13.24 8.85 4.30
N LEU A 214 -12.68 7.89 3.56
CA LEU A 214 -11.72 8.17 2.48
C LEU A 214 -12.37 8.97 1.35
N CYS A 215 -13.58 8.60 0.92
CA CYS A 215 -14.32 9.33 -0.11
C CYS A 215 -14.64 10.77 0.31
N LYS A 216 -15.01 11.00 1.59
CA LYS A 216 -15.22 12.33 2.16
C LYS A 216 -13.96 13.19 2.14
N ASN A 217 -12.79 12.57 2.31
CA ASN A 217 -11.48 13.23 2.16
C ASN A 217 -11.08 13.44 0.68
N GLY A 218 -11.92 13.04 -0.28
CA GLY A 218 -11.71 13.27 -1.71
C GLY A 218 -11.10 12.10 -2.46
N PHE A 219 -10.95 10.93 -1.83
CA PHE A 219 -10.48 9.73 -2.53
C PHE A 219 -11.44 9.38 -3.67
N ASN A 220 -10.90 9.13 -4.86
CA ASN A 220 -11.68 8.82 -6.05
C ASN A 220 -11.34 7.42 -6.57
N GLY A 221 -12.30 6.49 -6.43
CA GLY A 221 -12.15 5.11 -6.89
C GLY A 221 -12.10 4.94 -8.42
N ASN A 222 -12.35 5.99 -9.21
CA ASN A 222 -12.16 5.97 -10.66
C ASN A 222 -10.73 6.31 -11.09
N ARG A 223 -9.80 6.55 -10.15
CA ARG A 223 -8.42 6.97 -10.44
C ARG A 223 -7.39 6.01 -9.83
N PRO A 224 -6.28 5.70 -10.53
CA PRO A 224 -5.22 4.84 -10.01
C PRO A 224 -4.68 5.29 -8.65
N SER A 225 -4.41 4.31 -7.80
CA SER A 225 -3.95 4.54 -6.44
C SER A 225 -2.81 3.59 -6.07
N VAL A 226 -1.96 4.03 -5.14
CA VAL A 226 -0.92 3.20 -4.52
C VAL A 226 -1.22 3.11 -3.03
N TRP A 227 -1.33 1.90 -2.51
CA TRP A 227 -1.63 1.60 -1.12
C TRP A 227 -0.40 1.00 -0.46
N ILE A 228 -0.04 1.52 0.71
CA ILE A 228 1.14 1.10 1.47
C ILE A 228 0.71 0.57 2.83
N LEU A 229 1.07 -0.67 3.15
CA LEU A 229 0.86 -1.27 4.47
C LEU A 229 2.17 -1.39 5.22
N GLN A 230 2.37 -0.55 6.24
CA GLN A 230 3.50 -0.70 7.16
C GLN A 230 3.14 -0.10 8.52
N GLY A 231 3.19 -0.91 9.56
CA GLY A 231 2.92 -0.47 10.94
C GLY A 231 1.44 -0.26 11.31
N LEU A 232 0.49 -0.40 10.36
CA LEU A 232 -0.93 -0.40 10.71
C LEU A 232 -1.21 -1.51 11.76
N PRO A 233 -1.90 -1.20 12.87
CA PRO A 233 -2.16 -2.18 13.92
C PRO A 233 -3.24 -3.19 13.51
N LEU A 234 -2.80 -4.26 12.83
CA LEU A 234 -3.61 -5.41 12.47
C LEU A 234 -3.28 -6.59 13.40
N PHE A 235 -4.27 -7.08 14.12
CA PHE A 235 -4.06 -8.10 15.16
C PHE A 235 -4.54 -9.50 14.78
N THR A 236 -5.39 -9.60 13.76
CA THR A 236 -6.01 -10.87 13.35
C THR A 236 -6.02 -11.04 11.84
N SER A 237 -6.07 -12.29 11.39
CA SER A 237 -6.31 -12.62 9.98
C SER A 237 -7.55 -11.90 9.44
N THR A 238 -8.66 -11.91 10.17
CA THR A 238 -9.90 -11.20 9.83
C THR A 238 -9.71 -9.70 9.64
N SER A 239 -8.85 -9.06 10.43
CA SER A 239 -8.54 -7.63 10.25
C SER A 239 -7.84 -7.36 8.91
N LEU A 240 -6.99 -8.27 8.43
CA LEU A 240 -6.42 -8.21 7.09
C LEU A 240 -7.48 -8.47 6.01
N GLU A 241 -8.37 -9.45 6.19
CA GLU A 241 -9.44 -9.73 5.20
C GLU A 241 -10.36 -8.51 5.03
N ASN A 242 -10.76 -7.87 6.13
CA ASN A 242 -11.57 -6.65 6.11
C ASN A 242 -10.83 -5.49 5.43
N LEU A 243 -9.53 -5.34 5.69
CA LEU A 243 -8.73 -4.33 5.01
C LEU A 243 -8.68 -4.61 3.49
N LEU A 244 -8.43 -5.85 3.08
CA LEU A 244 -8.41 -6.24 1.67
C LEU A 244 -9.75 -5.99 0.97
N LEU A 245 -10.88 -6.23 1.66
CA LEU A 245 -12.21 -5.87 1.17
C LEU A 245 -12.32 -4.35 0.93
N VAL A 246 -11.93 -3.52 1.91
CA VAL A 246 -11.97 -2.05 1.76
C VAL A 246 -11.09 -1.59 0.60
N VAL A 247 -9.84 -2.07 0.52
CA VAL A 247 -8.93 -1.72 -0.59
C VAL A 247 -9.50 -2.22 -1.91
N SER A 248 -10.07 -3.42 -1.98
CA SER A 248 -10.67 -3.97 -3.20
C SER A 248 -11.82 -3.11 -3.72
N ASN A 249 -12.69 -2.63 -2.83
CA ASN A 249 -13.84 -1.80 -3.18
C ASN A 249 -13.42 -0.40 -3.69
N LEU A 250 -12.35 0.15 -3.13
CA LEU A 250 -11.89 1.50 -3.44
C LEU A 250 -10.91 1.57 -4.60
N ALA A 251 -9.96 0.64 -4.68
CA ALA A 251 -8.87 0.70 -5.64
C ALA A 251 -9.36 0.36 -7.04
N THR A 252 -9.14 1.26 -8.00
CA THR A 252 -9.39 0.95 -9.43
C THR A 252 -8.51 -0.22 -9.87
N LYS A 253 -8.97 -0.94 -10.89
CA LYS A 253 -8.13 -1.88 -11.64
C LYS A 253 -6.79 -1.24 -12.03
N GLY A 254 -5.70 -1.99 -11.83
CA GLY A 254 -4.31 -1.54 -12.05
C GLY A 254 -3.70 -0.74 -10.90
N SER A 255 -4.46 -0.48 -9.82
CA SER A 255 -3.89 0.08 -8.58
C SER A 255 -2.93 -0.91 -7.93
N ILE A 256 -1.96 -0.38 -7.19
CA ILE A 256 -0.93 -1.18 -6.52
C ILE A 256 -1.17 -1.17 -5.02
N PHE A 257 -1.07 -2.33 -4.38
CA PHE A 257 -1.05 -2.49 -2.94
C PHE A 257 0.24 -3.21 -2.53
N MET A 258 1.05 -2.61 -1.68
CA MET A 258 2.33 -3.19 -1.28
C MET A 258 2.66 -2.88 0.18
N GLY A 259 3.58 -3.65 0.75
CA GLY A 259 4.00 -3.46 2.13
C GLY A 259 4.43 -4.76 2.78
N GLU A 260 4.21 -4.84 4.09
CA GLU A 260 4.45 -6.05 4.87
C GLU A 260 3.13 -6.64 5.37
N VAL A 261 3.00 -7.97 5.31
CA VAL A 261 1.93 -8.67 6.00
C VAL A 261 2.37 -8.96 7.44
N PRO A 262 1.66 -8.45 8.46
CA PRO A 262 1.97 -8.74 9.86
C PRO A 262 1.90 -10.23 10.18
N HIS A 263 2.58 -10.63 11.25
CA HIS A 263 2.47 -12.00 11.75
C HIS A 263 1.18 -12.15 12.57
N PHE A 264 0.28 -13.04 12.14
CA PHE A 264 -0.99 -13.31 12.81
C PHE A 264 -0.92 -14.60 13.64
N PRO A 265 -1.04 -14.55 14.98
CA PRO A 265 -1.01 -15.75 15.83
C PRO A 265 -2.23 -16.66 15.65
N ASP A 266 -3.38 -16.09 15.26
CA ASP A 266 -4.65 -16.79 14.98
C ASP A 266 -4.65 -17.54 13.64
N CYS A 267 -3.65 -17.29 12.79
CA CYS A 267 -3.45 -18.00 11.54
C CYS A 267 -2.92 -19.41 11.82
N THR A 268 -3.81 -20.28 12.30
CA THR A 268 -3.55 -21.71 12.59
C THR A 268 -3.32 -22.55 11.33
N ALA A 269 -3.58 -21.98 10.14
CA ALA A 269 -3.05 -22.46 8.88
C ALA A 269 -1.55 -22.16 8.82
N ALA A 270 -0.80 -23.00 9.54
CA ALA A 270 0.49 -23.56 9.17
C ALA A 270 1.61 -23.36 10.20
N SER A 271 2.02 -24.48 10.78
CA SER A 271 3.38 -24.73 11.24
C SER A 271 4.42 -24.75 10.09
N ASP A 272 4.01 -24.46 8.84
CA ASP A 272 4.81 -24.50 7.62
C ASP A 272 4.66 -23.21 6.77
N LEU A 273 5.77 -22.59 6.37
CA LEU A 273 5.80 -21.33 5.64
C LEU A 273 5.11 -21.43 4.26
N PHE A 274 5.21 -22.58 3.59
CA PHE A 274 4.56 -22.79 2.28
C PHE A 274 3.04 -22.77 2.38
N SER A 275 2.51 -23.37 3.44
CA SER A 275 1.08 -23.40 3.72
C SER A 275 0.54 -22.01 4.11
N LYS A 276 1.34 -21.17 4.78
CA LYS A 276 1.00 -19.76 5.06
C LYS A 276 0.97 -18.90 3.80
N GLN A 277 1.98 -19.02 2.93
CA GLN A 277 2.03 -18.28 1.67
C GLN A 277 0.88 -18.67 0.75
N GLY A 278 0.58 -19.97 0.59
CA GLY A 278 -0.56 -20.43 -0.20
C GLY A 278 -1.92 -19.93 0.31
N TRP A 279 -2.09 -19.79 1.63
CA TRP A 279 -3.27 -19.15 2.21
C TRP A 279 -3.35 -17.66 1.86
N LEU A 280 -2.25 -16.91 1.99
CA LEU A 280 -2.19 -15.50 1.62
C LEU A 280 -2.45 -15.29 0.13
N ASP A 281 -1.84 -16.08 -0.75
CA ASP A 281 -2.10 -16.06 -2.20
C ASP A 281 -3.59 -16.21 -2.50
N LYS A 282 -4.25 -17.20 -1.87
CA LYS A 282 -5.69 -17.41 -2.02
C LYS A 282 -6.50 -16.23 -1.49
N LEU A 283 -6.13 -15.69 -0.32
CA LEU A 283 -6.82 -14.57 0.30
C LEU A 283 -6.77 -13.30 -0.56
N PHE A 284 -5.58 -12.91 -1.03
CA PHE A 284 -5.41 -11.78 -1.94
C PHE A 284 -6.20 -12.00 -3.24
N PHE A 285 -6.14 -13.20 -3.80
CA PHE A 285 -6.86 -13.53 -5.03
C PHE A 285 -8.38 -13.45 -4.87
N THR A 286 -8.94 -13.89 -3.73
CA THR A 286 -10.38 -13.76 -3.42
C THR A 286 -10.84 -12.30 -3.47
N TRP A 287 -9.99 -11.37 -3.05
CA TRP A 287 -10.25 -9.93 -3.10
C TRP A 287 -9.77 -9.25 -4.39
N GLY A 288 -9.46 -10.04 -5.43
CA GLY A 288 -9.15 -9.52 -6.76
C GLY A 288 -7.70 -9.09 -6.96
N PHE A 289 -6.81 -9.38 -6.01
CA PHE A 289 -5.41 -8.99 -6.12
C PHE A 289 -4.56 -10.10 -6.73
N ARG A 290 -3.71 -9.73 -7.69
CA ARG A 290 -2.57 -10.55 -8.10
C ARG A 290 -1.38 -10.18 -7.25
N VAL A 291 -1.03 -11.02 -6.30
CA VAL A 291 0.06 -10.78 -5.35
C VAL A 291 1.37 -11.46 -5.80
N SER A 292 2.49 -10.85 -5.45
CA SER A 292 3.83 -11.42 -5.50
C SER A 292 4.48 -11.15 -4.15
N PHE A 293 5.08 -12.19 -3.57
CA PHE A 293 5.75 -12.11 -2.26
C PHE A 293 7.26 -12.03 -2.44
N ASP A 294 7.88 -11.10 -1.72
CA ASP A 294 9.33 -10.95 -1.66
C ASP A 294 9.83 -11.37 -0.27
N HIS A 295 10.83 -12.24 -0.25
CA HIS A 295 11.46 -12.70 0.99
C HIS A 295 12.56 -11.73 1.41
N TYR A 296 12.66 -11.46 2.72
CA TYR A 296 13.65 -10.54 3.27
C TYR A 296 15.09 -10.96 2.93
N GLU A 297 15.37 -12.26 2.86
CA GLU A 297 16.66 -12.80 2.39
C GLU A 297 17.03 -12.28 1.01
N ASN A 298 16.09 -12.31 0.07
CA ASN A 298 16.35 -11.89 -1.30
C ASN A 298 16.55 -10.37 -1.35
N VAL A 299 15.67 -9.62 -0.69
CA VAL A 299 15.74 -8.15 -0.62
C VAL A 299 17.06 -7.68 0.02
N ALA A 300 17.52 -8.35 1.07
CA ALA A 300 18.78 -8.02 1.73
C ALA A 300 20.00 -8.40 0.89
N ASN A 301 19.98 -9.56 0.23
CA ASN A 301 21.03 -9.98 -0.68
C ASN A 301 21.19 -9.00 -1.86
N ASP A 302 20.07 -8.53 -2.43
CA ASP A 302 20.07 -7.59 -3.56
C ASP A 302 20.77 -6.26 -3.23
N ILE A 303 20.80 -5.89 -1.96
CA ILE A 303 21.44 -4.64 -1.47
C ILE A 303 22.72 -4.91 -0.68
N GLY A 304 23.23 -6.14 -0.69
CA GLY A 304 24.51 -6.53 -0.09
C GLY A 304 24.53 -6.54 1.44
N LEU A 305 23.38 -6.71 2.09
CA LEU A 305 23.27 -6.85 3.54
C LEU A 305 23.32 -8.32 3.94
N ASP A 306 24.25 -8.65 4.83
CA ASP A 306 24.28 -9.95 5.49
C ASP A 306 23.38 -9.92 6.73
N LEU A 307 22.30 -10.71 6.72
CA LEU A 307 21.36 -10.77 7.82
C LEU A 307 21.74 -11.88 8.80
N ALA A 308 21.97 -11.50 10.06
CA ALA A 308 22.46 -12.41 11.09
C ALA A 308 21.46 -13.56 11.35
N PRO A 309 21.88 -14.82 11.50
CA PRO A 309 21.05 -16.03 11.45
C PRO A 309 19.94 -16.18 12.52
N THR A 310 19.87 -15.30 13.52
CA THR A 310 18.87 -15.28 14.62
C THR A 310 17.50 -14.68 14.25
N TRP A 311 17.39 -13.98 13.12
CA TRP A 311 16.17 -13.35 12.56
C TRP A 311 15.03 -14.28 12.11
N LYS A 312 15.24 -15.61 12.09
CA LYS A 312 14.25 -16.60 11.63
C LYS A 312 12.94 -16.69 12.44
N GLN A 313 12.77 -15.88 13.49
CA GLN A 313 11.70 -16.11 14.47
C GLN A 313 10.43 -15.25 14.32
N HIS A 314 10.41 -14.19 13.49
CA HIS A 314 9.21 -13.36 13.31
C HIS A 314 9.21 -12.75 11.89
N GLY A 315 8.57 -13.30 10.84
CA GLY A 315 7.24 -13.91 10.74
C GLY A 315 6.34 -13.15 9.72
N GLY A 316 6.76 -11.97 9.27
CA GLY A 316 6.13 -11.20 8.20
C GLY A 316 6.71 -11.50 6.82
N VAL A 317 5.97 -11.13 5.76
CA VAL A 317 6.41 -11.27 4.36
C VAL A 317 6.14 -9.96 3.63
N LEU A 318 7.07 -9.54 2.75
CA LEU A 318 6.86 -8.39 1.89
C LEU A 318 5.99 -8.79 0.70
N PHE A 319 5.16 -7.88 0.22
CA PHE A 319 4.30 -8.16 -0.92
C PHE A 319 4.14 -6.94 -1.83
N VAL A 320 3.88 -7.22 -3.10
CA VAL A 320 3.33 -6.27 -4.07
C VAL A 320 2.15 -6.96 -4.74
N ALA A 321 1.03 -6.25 -4.82
CA ALA A 321 -0.21 -6.74 -5.36
C ALA A 321 -0.81 -5.74 -6.35
N GLU A 322 -1.29 -6.24 -7.48
CA GLU A 322 -2.03 -5.45 -8.47
C GLU A 322 -3.53 -5.76 -8.37
N GLN A 323 -4.35 -4.72 -8.30
CA GLN A 323 -5.81 -4.88 -8.29
C GLN A 323 -6.33 -5.24 -9.68
N LEU A 324 -7.00 -6.40 -9.80
CA LEU A 324 -7.51 -6.90 -11.07
C LEU A 324 -8.99 -6.55 -11.29
N ARG A 325 -9.73 -6.29 -10.21
CA ARG A 325 -11.15 -5.96 -10.23
C ARG A 325 -11.37 -4.46 -10.41
N PHE A 326 -12.54 -4.09 -10.91
CA PHE A 326 -12.99 -2.71 -10.89
C PHE A 326 -13.40 -2.32 -9.47
N SER A 327 -13.13 -1.08 -9.10
CA SER A 327 -13.66 -0.48 -7.87
C SER A 327 -15.18 -0.33 -7.95
N ASP A 328 -15.82 -0.11 -6.80
CA ASP A 328 -17.25 0.19 -6.74
C ASP A 328 -17.58 1.44 -7.57
N ALA A 329 -16.72 2.47 -7.53
CA ALA A 329 -16.89 3.68 -8.31
C ALA A 329 -16.81 3.44 -9.82
N GLN A 330 -15.93 2.54 -10.26
CA GLN A 330 -15.84 2.14 -11.67
C GLN A 330 -17.08 1.36 -12.10
N MET A 331 -17.49 0.39 -11.28
CA MET A 331 -18.69 -0.41 -11.55
C MET A 331 -19.94 0.48 -11.64
N GLU A 332 -20.07 1.45 -10.74
CA GLU A 332 -21.19 2.39 -10.76
C GLU A 332 -21.14 3.31 -11.99
N SER A 333 -19.95 3.78 -12.37
CA SER A 333 -19.77 4.55 -13.60
C SER A 333 -20.17 3.73 -14.84
N PHE A 334 -19.81 2.45 -14.90
CA PHE A 334 -20.22 1.55 -15.98
C PHE A 334 -21.74 1.35 -16.01
N ARG A 335 -22.38 1.12 -14.87
CA ARG A 335 -23.84 0.95 -14.77
C ARG A 335 -24.58 2.19 -15.28
N MET A 336 -24.19 3.37 -14.80
CA MET A 336 -24.77 4.64 -15.24
C MET A 336 -24.57 4.92 -16.73
N HIS A 337 -23.48 4.45 -17.34
CA HIS A 337 -23.29 4.58 -18.79
C HIS A 337 -24.18 3.63 -19.59
N PHE A 338 -24.43 2.42 -19.06
CA PHE A 338 -25.29 1.45 -19.71
C PHE A 338 -26.77 1.86 -19.65
N GLU A 339 -27.24 2.31 -18.49
CA GLU A 339 -28.62 2.80 -18.30
C GLU A 339 -28.95 3.96 -19.25
N ARG A 340 -28.05 4.95 -19.38
CA ARG A 340 -28.23 6.06 -20.34
C ARG A 340 -28.31 5.59 -21.79
N ALA A 341 -27.49 4.61 -22.16
CA ALA A 341 -27.49 4.09 -23.53
C ALA A 341 -28.76 3.29 -23.86
N GLU A 342 -29.38 2.66 -22.87
CA GLU A 342 -30.71 2.03 -23.04
C GLU A 342 -31.82 3.09 -23.15
N GLU A 343 -31.79 4.14 -22.32
CA GLU A 343 -32.73 5.27 -22.41
C GLU A 343 -32.66 5.97 -23.78
N ASP A 344 -31.46 6.28 -24.27
CA ASP A 344 -31.27 6.91 -25.59
C ASP A 344 -31.77 6.02 -26.74
N ALA A 345 -31.60 4.69 -26.64
CA ALA A 345 -32.07 3.74 -27.66
C ALA A 345 -33.60 3.58 -27.65
N ASP A 346 -34.22 3.68 -26.46
CA ASP A 346 -35.67 3.67 -26.32
C ASP A 346 -36.29 4.99 -26.81
N GLU A 347 -35.62 6.15 -26.70
CA GLU A 347 -36.15 7.41 -27.25
C GLU A 347 -36.06 7.47 -28.79
N GLU A 348 -34.98 6.97 -29.41
CA GLU A 348 -34.86 6.88 -30.88
C GLU A 348 -35.90 5.93 -31.50
N GLY A 349 -36.33 4.89 -30.77
CA GLY A 349 -37.35 3.94 -31.23
C GLY A 349 -38.78 4.50 -31.30
N PHE A 350 -39.03 5.66 -30.69
CA PHE A 350 -40.36 6.30 -30.65
C PHE A 350 -40.48 7.49 -31.62
N GLU A 351 -39.39 7.97 -32.21
CA GLU A 351 -39.42 9.02 -33.23
C GLU A 351 -39.71 8.50 -34.66
N GLU A 352 -39.74 7.17 -34.88
CA GLU A 352 -40.04 6.54 -36.18
C GLU A 352 -41.47 5.94 -36.33
N LEU A 353 -42.40 6.22 -35.40
CA LEU A 353 -43.82 5.82 -35.48
C LEU A 353 -44.76 7.01 -35.64
#